data_AF-A0A2J7PR96-F1
#
_entry.id   AF-A0A2J7PR96-F1
#
_cell.length_a   1.000
_cell.length_b   1.000
_cell.length_c   1.000
_cell.angle_alpha   90.00
_cell.angle_beta   90.00
_cell.angle_gamma   90.00
#
_symmetry.space_group_name_H-M   'P 1'
#
loop_
_entity.id
_entity.type
_entity.pdbx_description
1 polymer ?
#
loop_
_entity_poly.entity_id
_entity_poly.type
_entity_poly.pdbx_seq_one_letter_code
_entity_poly.pdbx_strand_id
1 'polypeptide(L)'
;MCCVLACTFIDVFMLVEQVFEDISGKFFVENPYAPQKDPRTEVVRFVRNTDQDHILGIYSSSKVGVEPEIMKTNSGLLRKINENDFTLEDLHGEVLQFPTPCPNCGIECQTNMKLTNVPHFKEVVIMATNCDACGHRSNEVKSGCGIEEKGRRIEVKVRSREDFSRDVLKSETCSLEVPELDLSVGPYAVGGRFTTVEGLLVAMKEQVTSQGAVFIDSADDETKNRISKFVAELDAVLEGNREITLVLDDPAGNSYVQSFTHPAPDSGITITDYERTYAHNEELGLNAMNVDNYEKNDN
;
A
#
# COMPACT_ATOMS: atom_id res chain seq x y z
N MET A 1 25.79 14.20 -4.27
CA MET A 1 26.81 13.75 -5.26
C MET A 1 26.22 13.98 -6.66
N CYS A 2 26.71 14.93 -7.47
CA CYS A 2 26.08 15.24 -8.78
C CYS A 2 27.12 15.41 -9.89
N CYS A 3 27.06 14.56 -10.93
CA CYS A 3 27.93 14.45 -12.13
C CYS A 3 27.63 15.52 -13.21
N VAL A 4 28.50 15.67 -14.24
CA VAL A 4 28.49 16.73 -15.28
C VAL A 4 29.03 16.25 -16.65
N LEU A 5 28.69 16.97 -17.71
CA LEU A 5 28.98 16.79 -19.15
C LEU A 5 28.56 15.47 -19.81
N ALA A 6 28.02 15.61 -21.03
CA ALA A 6 28.50 14.88 -22.20
C ALA A 6 28.43 15.70 -23.51
N CYS A 7 29.28 15.41 -24.50
CA CYS A 7 29.26 16.00 -25.85
C CYS A 7 28.64 15.04 -26.86
N THR A 8 27.59 15.49 -27.53
CA THR A 8 27.04 14.82 -28.72
C THR A 8 27.13 15.71 -29.96
N PHE A 9 27.54 15.09 -31.06
CA PHE A 9 27.80 15.69 -32.38
C PHE A 9 26.50 15.91 -33.17
N ILE A 10 26.34 17.09 -33.77
CA ILE A 10 25.43 17.35 -34.89
C ILE A 10 26.23 18.04 -36.01
N ASP A 11 25.99 17.61 -37.24
CA ASP A 11 26.82 17.72 -38.45
C ASP A 11 27.52 19.06 -38.79
N VAL A 12 28.83 18.88 -39.05
CA VAL A 12 29.65 19.44 -40.16
C VAL A 12 30.16 20.89 -40.06
N PHE A 13 31.46 20.99 -39.70
CA PHE A 13 32.44 22.08 -39.82
C PHE A 13 32.68 23.07 -38.68
N MET A 14 31.99 22.98 -37.54
CA MET A 14 32.40 23.69 -36.33
C MET A 14 32.18 22.82 -35.09
N LEU A 15 33.25 22.61 -34.31
CA LEU A 15 33.10 22.10 -32.94
C LEU A 15 32.49 23.24 -32.11
N VAL A 16 31.32 23.01 -31.52
CA VAL A 16 30.65 23.94 -30.63
C VAL A 16 30.69 23.37 -29.23
N GLU A 17 31.28 24.11 -28.30
CA GLU A 17 31.24 23.79 -26.88
C GLU A 17 29.90 24.23 -26.30
N GLN A 18 29.15 23.30 -25.72
CA GLN A 18 27.89 23.58 -25.03
C GLN A 18 28.08 23.37 -23.53
N VAL A 19 27.86 24.43 -22.75
CA VAL A 19 27.98 24.42 -21.29
C VAL A 19 26.58 24.51 -20.69
N PHE A 20 26.23 23.51 -19.89
CA PHE A 20 24.98 23.47 -19.14
C PHE A 20 25.30 23.58 -17.64
N GLU A 21 24.86 24.67 -17.02
CA GLU A 21 24.96 24.86 -15.57
C GLU A 21 23.59 24.65 -14.94
N ASP A 22 23.46 23.64 -14.10
CA ASP A 22 22.26 23.37 -13.31
C ASP A 22 22.59 23.35 -11.83
N ILE A 23 22.17 24.40 -11.14
CA ILE A 23 22.32 24.54 -9.70
C ILE A 23 21.48 23.51 -8.91
N SER A 24 20.45 22.91 -9.51
CA SER A 24 19.62 21.90 -8.84
C SER A 24 20.25 20.49 -8.81
N GLY A 25 21.19 20.22 -9.72
CA GLY A 25 21.87 18.93 -9.85
C GLY A 25 21.02 17.80 -10.44
N LYS A 26 19.93 18.14 -11.13
CA LYS A 26 18.99 17.21 -11.77
C LYS A 26 19.21 17.10 -13.29
N PHE A 27 19.97 18.01 -13.87
CA PHE A 27 20.31 17.99 -15.28
C PHE A 27 21.25 16.82 -15.59
N PHE A 28 20.92 16.08 -16.64
CA PHE A 28 21.63 14.87 -17.04
C PHE A 28 21.86 14.88 -18.55
N VAL A 29 23.05 14.44 -18.97
CA VAL A 29 23.36 14.15 -20.37
C VAL A 29 23.72 12.68 -20.47
N GLU A 30 23.07 11.98 -21.38
CA GLU A 30 23.27 10.55 -21.58
C GLU A 30 24.69 10.26 -22.11
N ASN A 31 25.35 9.26 -21.52
CA ASN A 31 26.63 8.75 -22.00
C ASN A 31 26.38 7.57 -22.97
N PRO A 32 26.55 7.74 -24.29
CA PRO A 32 26.31 6.66 -25.26
C PRO A 32 27.34 5.53 -25.20
N TYR A 33 28.45 5.72 -24.48
CA TYR A 33 29.53 4.73 -24.32
C TYR A 33 29.51 4.03 -22.95
N ALA A 34 28.46 4.20 -22.15
CA ALA A 34 28.36 3.57 -20.84
C ALA A 34 28.55 2.03 -20.93
N PRO A 35 29.36 1.40 -20.05
CA PRO A 35 29.93 1.95 -18.81
C PRO A 35 31.27 2.68 -18.98
N GLN A 36 31.83 2.77 -20.19
CA GLN A 36 33.11 3.45 -20.43
C GLN A 36 32.93 4.97 -20.34
N LYS A 37 34.01 5.68 -19.96
CA LYS A 37 34.01 7.14 -19.89
C LYS A 37 33.90 7.73 -21.29
N ASP A 38 32.94 8.62 -21.51
CA ASP A 38 32.88 9.39 -22.74
C ASP A 38 34.05 10.39 -22.81
N PRO A 39 34.91 10.35 -23.83
CA PRO A 39 36.06 11.24 -23.95
C PRO A 39 35.69 12.67 -24.34
N ARG A 40 34.45 12.92 -24.79
CA ARG A 40 34.02 14.25 -25.26
C ARG A 40 33.44 15.11 -24.14
N THR A 41 33.56 14.64 -22.91
CA THR A 41 32.59 14.83 -21.85
C THR A 41 33.32 14.98 -20.52
N GLU A 42 33.27 16.15 -19.89
CA GLU A 42 33.97 16.47 -18.63
C GLU A 42 33.07 16.88 -17.47
N VAL A 43 32.91 15.98 -16.49
CA VAL A 43 32.12 16.21 -15.28
C VAL A 43 32.80 17.16 -14.27
N VAL A 44 32.34 18.42 -14.11
CA VAL A 44 32.71 19.30 -12.98
C VAL A 44 31.60 19.46 -11.93
N ARG A 45 31.89 19.11 -10.67
CA ARG A 45 30.97 19.33 -9.54
C ARG A 45 31.36 20.59 -8.78
N PHE A 46 30.40 21.42 -8.40
CA PHE A 46 30.67 22.62 -7.58
C PHE A 46 29.77 22.67 -6.33
N VAL A 47 30.24 23.41 -5.33
CA VAL A 47 29.44 23.74 -4.14
C VAL A 47 28.68 25.02 -4.45
N ARG A 48 27.37 25.00 -4.24
CA ARG A 48 26.51 26.17 -4.46
C ARG A 48 26.92 27.30 -3.53
N ASN A 49 26.86 28.52 -4.04
CA ASN A 49 26.93 29.70 -3.18
C ASN A 49 25.55 29.99 -2.55
N THR A 50 25.52 30.91 -1.58
CA THR A 50 24.30 31.23 -0.83
C THR A 50 23.17 31.77 -1.73
N ASP A 51 23.48 32.48 -2.81
CA ASP A 51 22.48 33.02 -3.72
C ASP A 51 21.87 31.92 -4.59
N GLN A 52 22.69 30.96 -5.05
CA GLN A 52 22.25 29.77 -5.76
C GLN A 52 21.37 28.86 -4.88
N ASP A 53 21.71 28.72 -3.60
CA ASP A 53 20.87 28.03 -2.62
C ASP A 53 19.51 28.73 -2.48
N HIS A 54 19.48 30.06 -2.37
CA HIS A 54 18.24 30.82 -2.28
C HIS A 54 17.35 30.71 -3.53
N ILE A 55 17.93 30.69 -4.75
CA ILE A 55 17.19 30.48 -6.00
C ILE A 55 16.46 29.12 -5.98
N LEU A 56 17.03 28.13 -5.30
CA LEU A 56 16.44 26.80 -5.11
C LEU A 56 15.54 26.69 -3.88
N GLY A 57 15.29 27.79 -3.17
CA GLY A 57 14.48 27.81 -1.95
C GLY A 57 15.17 27.20 -0.73
N ILE A 58 16.50 27.05 -0.76
CA ILE A 58 17.31 26.52 0.33
C ILE A 58 17.84 27.70 1.16
N TYR A 59 17.35 27.85 2.39
CA TYR A 59 17.78 28.90 3.30
C TYR A 59 18.51 28.32 4.53
N SER A 60 19.58 28.98 4.96
CA SER A 60 20.26 28.63 6.20
C SER A 60 19.42 29.06 7.41
N SER A 61 19.42 28.23 8.46
CA SER A 61 18.70 28.47 9.72
C SER A 61 19.05 29.81 10.38
N SER A 62 20.22 30.37 10.10
CA SER A 62 20.68 31.67 10.63
C SER A 62 19.96 32.88 10.04
N LYS A 63 19.35 32.78 8.85
CA LYS A 63 18.62 33.88 8.20
C LYS A 63 17.11 33.83 8.43
N VAL A 64 16.60 32.70 8.91
CA VAL A 64 15.22 32.53 9.34
C VAL A 64 15.21 32.82 10.83
N GLY A 65 15.14 34.09 11.22
CA GLY A 65 15.16 34.53 12.61
C GLY A 65 13.96 33.98 13.40
N VAL A 66 14.10 32.77 13.94
CA VAL A 66 13.12 32.17 14.85
C VAL A 66 13.71 32.23 16.26
N GLU A 67 13.47 33.35 16.94
CA GLU A 67 13.43 33.33 18.41
C GLU A 67 12.23 32.48 18.86
N PRO A 68 12.38 31.67 19.92
CA PRO A 68 11.37 30.71 20.31
C PRO A 68 10.31 31.36 21.21
N GLU A 69 9.40 32.16 20.66
CA GLU A 69 8.15 32.52 21.35
C GLU A 69 6.91 32.36 20.45
N ILE A 70 6.22 31.24 20.69
CA ILE A 70 4.75 31.05 20.68
C ILE A 70 3.94 31.68 19.52
N MET A 71 3.64 30.82 18.54
CA MET A 71 2.27 30.48 18.08
C MET A 71 1.42 31.58 17.43
N LYS A 72 1.25 31.50 16.10
CA LYS A 72 -0.04 31.31 15.37
C LYS A 72 0.12 31.74 13.91
N THR A 73 -0.54 30.98 13.05
CA THR A 73 -0.84 31.22 11.62
C THR A 73 0.14 30.64 10.58
N ASN A 74 -0.46 29.74 9.79
CA ASN A 74 -0.03 29.04 8.60
C ASN A 74 0.83 29.86 7.62
N SER A 75 1.95 29.28 7.17
CA SER A 75 2.35 29.19 5.74
C SER A 75 3.81 28.70 5.64
N GLY A 76 4.00 27.38 5.68
CA GLY A 76 5.29 26.76 5.40
C GLY A 76 5.10 25.30 5.08
N LEU A 77 5.01 24.97 3.80
CA LEU A 77 4.97 23.58 3.34
C LEU A 77 6.30 22.92 3.69
N LEU A 78 6.25 22.03 4.69
CA LEU A 78 7.35 21.20 5.21
C LEU A 78 8.29 21.92 6.19
N ARG A 79 8.01 21.74 7.48
CA ARG A 79 8.97 21.95 8.56
C ARG A 79 10.02 20.84 8.46
N LYS A 80 11.32 21.17 8.54
CA LYS A 80 12.37 20.16 8.73
C LYS A 80 12.06 19.42 10.03
N ILE A 81 11.74 18.14 9.93
CA ILE A 81 11.68 17.23 11.07
C ILE A 81 13.13 16.98 11.47
N ASN A 82 13.53 17.32 12.69
CA ASN A 82 14.85 16.90 13.17
C ASN A 82 14.84 15.38 13.39
N GLU A 83 15.98 14.71 13.22
CA GLU A 83 16.09 13.24 13.30
C GLU A 83 15.61 12.62 14.63
N ASN A 84 15.38 13.44 15.67
CA ASN A 84 14.89 13.02 16.98
C ASN A 84 13.55 13.68 17.40
N ASP A 85 12.87 14.41 16.52
CA ASP A 85 11.61 15.11 16.88
C ASP A 85 10.41 14.16 16.96
N PHE A 86 10.47 13.00 16.31
CA PHE A 86 9.47 11.95 16.41
C PHE A 86 10.20 10.61 16.56
N THR A 87 10.14 10.03 17.76
CA THR A 87 10.57 8.64 17.92
C THR A 87 9.56 7.72 17.22
N LEU A 88 9.97 6.51 16.83
CA LEU A 88 9.02 5.50 16.32
C LEU A 88 7.88 5.26 17.32
N GLU A 89 8.18 5.35 18.63
CA GLU A 89 7.20 5.23 19.70
C GLU A 89 6.15 6.37 19.66
N ASP A 90 6.55 7.60 19.28
CA ASP A 90 5.63 8.73 19.10
C ASP A 90 4.70 8.51 17.89
N LEU A 91 5.21 7.96 16.78
CA LEU A 91 4.39 7.64 15.59
C LEU A 91 3.35 6.55 15.85
N HIS A 92 3.63 5.59 16.73
CA HIS A 92 2.69 4.50 17.06
C HIS A 92 1.53 5.00 17.94
N GLY A 93 1.76 6.07 18.71
CA GLY A 93 0.77 6.70 19.58
C GLY A 93 -0.12 7.71 18.87
N GLU A 94 0.42 8.45 17.90
CA GLU A 94 -0.27 9.55 17.24
C GLU A 94 -1.12 9.11 16.03
N VAL A 95 -2.25 9.77 15.84
CA VAL A 95 -3.07 9.66 14.63
C VAL A 95 -2.67 10.81 13.71
N LEU A 96 -2.08 10.48 12.58
CA LEU A 96 -1.73 11.45 11.55
C LEU A 96 -2.98 11.77 10.73
N GLN A 97 -3.28 13.05 10.53
CA GLN A 97 -4.46 13.48 9.77
C GLN A 97 -4.01 14.33 8.58
N PHE A 98 -4.46 13.98 7.38
CA PHE A 98 -4.14 14.73 6.17
C PHE A 98 -5.34 14.82 5.21
N PRO A 99 -5.43 15.91 4.42
CA PRO A 99 -6.48 16.07 3.43
C PRO A 99 -6.25 15.15 2.22
N THR A 100 -7.32 14.49 1.77
CA THR A 100 -7.35 13.66 0.55
C THR A 100 -8.66 13.86 -0.21
N PRO A 101 -8.68 13.82 -1.55
CA PRO A 101 -9.92 13.85 -2.30
C PRO A 101 -10.76 12.60 -2.00
N CYS A 102 -12.04 12.79 -1.70
CA CYS A 102 -12.97 11.69 -1.46
C CYS A 102 -13.11 10.81 -2.70
N PRO A 103 -12.94 9.47 -2.60
CA PRO A 103 -13.03 8.58 -3.76
C PRO A 103 -14.44 8.56 -4.39
N ASN A 104 -15.47 8.96 -3.63
CA ASN A 104 -16.85 8.96 -4.10
C ASN A 104 -17.29 10.28 -4.77
N CYS A 105 -16.93 11.44 -4.19
CA CYS A 105 -17.39 12.75 -4.69
C CYS A 105 -16.28 13.72 -5.11
N GLY A 106 -15.01 13.35 -4.92
CA GLY A 106 -13.84 14.17 -5.26
C GLY A 106 -13.58 15.37 -4.34
N ILE A 107 -14.50 15.68 -3.43
CA ILE A 107 -14.33 16.77 -2.45
C ILE A 107 -13.25 16.39 -1.45
N GLU A 108 -12.38 17.33 -1.11
CA GLU A 108 -11.34 17.14 -0.10
C GLU A 108 -11.97 16.81 1.26
N CYS A 109 -11.59 15.68 1.84
CA CYS A 109 -11.96 15.27 3.18
C CYS A 109 -10.75 14.76 3.96
N GLN A 110 -10.88 14.69 5.28
CA GLN A 110 -9.79 14.28 6.14
C GLN A 110 -9.67 12.75 6.16
N THR A 111 -8.45 12.26 5.98
CA THR A 111 -8.10 10.85 6.20
C THR A 111 -7.21 10.75 7.42
N ASN A 112 -7.61 9.88 8.35
CA ASN A 112 -6.85 9.56 9.55
C ASN A 112 -5.99 8.34 9.28
N MET A 113 -4.70 8.46 9.50
CA MET A 113 -3.72 7.39 9.37
C MET A 113 -3.17 7.06 10.77
N LYS A 114 -3.15 5.77 11.09
CA LYS A 114 -2.51 5.27 12.30
C LYS A 114 -1.64 4.07 11.98
N LEU A 115 -0.37 4.15 12.36
CA LEU A 115 0.53 3.01 12.39
C LEU A 115 0.25 2.21 13.66
N THR A 116 -0.04 0.91 13.53
CA THR A 116 -0.35 0.07 14.69
C THR A 116 0.17 -1.34 14.50
N ASN A 117 0.60 -1.96 15.59
CA ASN A 117 0.94 -3.37 15.62
C ASN A 117 -0.30 -4.18 15.95
N VAL A 118 -0.62 -5.15 15.08
CA VAL A 118 -1.64 -6.15 15.40
C VAL A 118 -0.95 -7.24 16.22
N PRO A 119 -1.43 -7.56 17.45
CA PRO A 119 -0.82 -8.60 18.27
C PRO A 119 -0.69 -9.92 17.51
N HIS A 120 0.48 -10.56 17.62
CA HIS A 120 0.80 -11.81 16.91
C HIS A 120 0.76 -11.70 15.37
N PHE A 121 0.79 -10.48 14.86
CA PHE A 121 0.95 -10.15 13.45
C PHE A 121 1.93 -8.97 13.30
N LYS A 122 2.13 -8.51 12.07
CA LYS A 122 3.04 -7.40 11.76
C LYS A 122 2.38 -6.04 11.94
N GLU A 123 3.22 -5.03 11.76
CA GLU A 123 2.82 -3.64 11.69
C GLU A 123 1.92 -3.37 10.47
N VAL A 124 0.83 -2.64 10.71
CA VAL A 124 -0.13 -2.24 9.68
C VAL A 124 -0.42 -0.74 9.78
N VAL A 125 -0.73 -0.15 8.65
CA VAL A 125 -1.18 1.23 8.52
C VAL A 125 -2.69 1.20 8.30
N ILE A 126 -3.45 1.75 9.24
CA ILE A 126 -4.90 1.92 9.11
C ILE A 126 -5.16 3.32 8.59
N MET A 127 -5.86 3.42 7.46
CA MET A 127 -6.33 4.66 6.84
C MET A 127 -7.86 4.71 6.89
N ALA A 128 -8.40 5.67 7.62
CA ALA A 128 -9.83 5.86 7.78
C ALA A 128 -10.26 7.21 7.19
N THR A 129 -11.06 7.16 6.12
CA THR A 129 -11.62 8.36 5.48
C THR A 129 -13.09 8.48 5.86
N ASN A 130 -13.50 9.67 6.31
CA ASN A 130 -14.90 10.00 6.55
C ASN A 130 -15.22 11.33 5.86
N CYS A 131 -16.11 11.29 4.87
CA CYS A 131 -16.47 12.44 4.07
C CYS A 131 -17.75 13.09 4.59
N ASP A 132 -17.63 14.30 5.17
CA ASP A 132 -18.78 15.04 5.69
C ASP A 132 -19.75 15.53 4.59
N ALA A 133 -19.28 15.62 3.34
CA ALA A 133 -20.08 16.12 2.22
C ALA A 133 -21.05 15.08 1.64
N CYS A 134 -20.61 13.83 1.49
CA CYS A 134 -21.42 12.75 0.89
C CYS A 134 -21.69 11.57 1.82
N GLY A 135 -21.11 11.57 3.03
CA GLY A 135 -21.26 10.49 4.01
C GLY A 135 -20.43 9.25 3.71
N HIS A 136 -19.54 9.28 2.71
CA HIS A 136 -18.67 8.15 2.39
C HIS A 136 -17.72 7.82 3.55
N ARG A 137 -17.60 6.54 3.88
CA ARG A 137 -16.70 6.01 4.91
C ARG A 137 -15.90 4.84 4.37
N SER A 138 -14.59 4.88 4.54
CA SER A 138 -13.69 3.77 4.21
C SER A 138 -12.71 3.53 5.36
N ASN A 139 -12.37 2.25 5.57
CA ASN A 139 -11.30 1.82 6.46
C ASN A 139 -10.40 0.90 5.64
N GLU A 140 -9.32 1.46 5.13
CA GLU A 140 -8.29 0.76 4.39
C GLU A 140 -7.16 0.37 5.34
N VAL A 141 -6.62 -0.83 5.19
CA VAL A 141 -5.49 -1.31 5.96
C VAL A 141 -4.43 -1.82 5.00
N LYS A 142 -3.23 -1.25 5.15
CA LYS A 142 -2.06 -1.61 4.36
C LYS A 142 -1.02 -2.24 5.27
N SER A 143 -0.28 -3.22 4.76
CA SER A 143 0.87 -3.74 5.49
C SER A 143 1.94 -2.66 5.56
N GLY A 144 2.51 -2.43 6.75
CA GLY A 144 3.67 -1.53 6.92
C GLY A 144 4.96 -2.15 6.36
N CYS A 145 4.97 -3.47 6.21
CA CYS A 145 6.09 -4.23 5.65
C CYS A 145 5.93 -4.49 4.15
N GLY A 146 7.05 -4.83 3.50
CA GLY A 146 7.06 -5.30 2.12
C GLY A 146 6.37 -6.65 1.92
N ILE A 147 6.57 -7.22 0.73
CA ILE A 147 6.05 -8.53 0.37
C ILE A 147 6.84 -9.61 1.13
N GLU A 148 6.16 -10.57 1.77
CA GLU A 148 6.80 -11.67 2.49
C GLU A 148 7.64 -12.57 1.57
N GLU A 149 8.52 -13.39 2.16
CA GLU A 149 9.32 -14.37 1.42
C GLU A 149 8.43 -15.44 0.75
N LYS A 150 7.33 -15.82 1.41
CA LYS A 150 6.41 -16.88 0.99
C LYS A 150 4.99 -16.38 0.85
N GLY A 151 4.22 -17.02 -0.02
CA GLY A 151 2.77 -16.89 -0.01
C GLY A 151 2.19 -17.66 1.16
N ARG A 152 0.98 -17.28 1.59
CA ARG A 152 0.31 -17.89 2.74
C ARG A 152 -1.14 -18.21 2.42
N ARG A 153 -1.53 -19.45 2.69
CA ARG A 153 -2.92 -19.93 2.65
C ARG A 153 -3.42 -20.18 4.07
N ILE A 154 -4.55 -19.58 4.43
CA ILE A 154 -5.18 -19.69 5.74
C ILE A 154 -6.57 -20.29 5.55
N GLU A 155 -6.82 -21.44 6.16
CA GLU A 155 -8.13 -22.09 6.16
C GLU A 155 -8.75 -22.00 7.55
N VAL A 156 -9.92 -21.39 7.66
CA VAL A 156 -10.64 -21.14 8.90
C VAL A 156 -11.93 -21.93 8.89
N LYS A 157 -12.08 -22.87 9.82
CA LYS A 157 -13.31 -23.64 10.00
C LYS A 157 -14.26 -22.86 10.88
N VAL A 158 -15.33 -22.34 10.29
CA VAL A 158 -16.33 -21.54 10.98
C VAL A 158 -17.47 -22.47 11.41
N ARG A 159 -17.52 -22.79 12.70
CA ARG A 159 -18.51 -23.74 13.26
C ARG A 159 -19.43 -23.11 14.27
N SER A 160 -18.94 -22.09 14.97
CA SER A 160 -19.62 -21.47 16.09
C SER A 160 -19.63 -19.95 15.96
N ARG A 161 -20.48 -19.30 16.75
CA ARG A 161 -20.55 -17.84 16.83
C ARG A 161 -19.22 -17.21 17.27
N GLU A 162 -18.40 -17.93 18.03
CA GLU A 162 -17.06 -17.47 18.40
C GLU A 162 -16.15 -17.40 17.18
N ASP A 163 -16.22 -18.36 16.25
CA ASP A 163 -15.41 -18.34 15.03
C ASP A 163 -15.76 -17.16 14.11
N PHE A 164 -17.03 -16.74 14.08
CA PHE A 164 -17.47 -15.53 13.39
C PHE A 164 -16.83 -14.24 13.93
N SER A 165 -16.46 -14.24 15.21
CA SER A 165 -15.84 -13.09 15.89
C SER A 165 -14.32 -13.00 15.76
N ARG A 166 -13.67 -13.96 15.08
CA ARG A 166 -12.21 -13.90 14.84
C ARG A 166 -11.87 -12.65 14.04
N ASP A 167 -10.89 -11.89 14.52
CA ASP A 167 -10.33 -10.78 13.76
C ASP A 167 -9.62 -11.31 12.49
N VAL A 168 -9.85 -10.65 11.37
CA VAL A 168 -9.33 -10.98 10.04
C VAL A 168 -8.77 -9.72 9.41
N LEU A 169 -7.52 -9.79 8.96
CA LEU A 169 -6.95 -8.85 8.01
C LEU A 169 -6.92 -9.51 6.63
N LYS A 170 -7.73 -9.00 5.69
CA LYS A 170 -7.65 -9.42 4.29
C LYS A 170 -6.82 -8.39 3.53
N SER A 171 -5.64 -8.79 3.05
CA SER A 171 -4.81 -7.93 2.21
C SER A 171 -5.45 -7.69 0.82
N GLU A 172 -4.92 -6.72 0.07
CA GLU A 172 -5.38 -6.45 -1.30
C GLU A 172 -5.06 -7.61 -2.26
N THR A 173 -3.92 -8.27 -2.10
CA THR A 173 -3.48 -9.40 -2.95
C THR A 173 -4.12 -10.73 -2.57
N CYS A 174 -4.88 -10.78 -1.48
CA CYS A 174 -5.51 -12.00 -1.00
C CYS A 174 -6.77 -12.33 -1.80
N SER A 175 -6.84 -13.56 -2.30
CA SER A 175 -8.08 -14.18 -2.76
C SER A 175 -8.83 -14.81 -1.59
N LEU A 176 -10.15 -14.91 -1.70
CA LEU A 176 -10.99 -15.55 -0.70
C LEU A 176 -11.92 -16.57 -1.36
N GLU A 177 -12.04 -17.73 -0.74
CA GLU A 177 -12.91 -18.81 -1.20
C GLU A 177 -13.74 -19.38 -0.03
N VAL A 178 -15.00 -19.73 -0.31
CA VAL A 178 -15.86 -20.54 0.57
C VAL A 178 -16.36 -21.72 -0.25
N PRO A 179 -15.66 -22.87 -0.22
CA PRO A 179 -15.95 -24.01 -1.09
C PRO A 179 -17.38 -24.54 -0.93
N GLU A 180 -17.93 -24.53 0.28
CA GLU A 180 -19.28 -25.03 0.54
C GLU A 180 -20.39 -24.18 -0.13
N LEU A 181 -20.08 -22.93 -0.49
CA LEU A 181 -21.00 -22.01 -1.16
C LEU A 181 -20.67 -21.82 -2.65
N ASP A 182 -19.69 -22.55 -3.19
CA ASP A 182 -19.10 -22.30 -4.51
C ASP A 182 -18.74 -20.82 -4.72
N LEU A 183 -18.30 -20.15 -3.65
CA LEU A 183 -17.95 -18.73 -3.65
C LEU A 183 -16.45 -18.57 -3.80
N SER A 184 -16.03 -17.81 -4.80
CA SER A 184 -14.65 -17.37 -4.96
C SER A 184 -14.60 -15.89 -5.30
N VAL A 185 -13.74 -15.16 -4.60
CA VAL A 185 -13.51 -13.73 -4.73
C VAL A 185 -12.02 -13.54 -4.96
N GLY A 186 -11.68 -12.97 -6.12
CA GLY A 186 -10.29 -12.74 -6.50
C GLY A 186 -9.59 -11.66 -5.66
N PRO A 187 -8.32 -11.38 -5.96
CA PRO A 187 -7.60 -10.27 -5.34
C PRO A 187 -8.30 -8.94 -5.63
N TYR A 188 -8.00 -7.93 -4.82
CA TYR A 188 -8.54 -6.56 -4.83
C TYR A 188 -10.02 -6.42 -4.44
N ALA A 189 -10.82 -7.48 -4.56
CA ALA A 189 -12.20 -7.49 -4.09
C ALA A 189 -12.26 -7.69 -2.57
N VAL A 190 -13.03 -6.83 -1.88
CA VAL A 190 -13.16 -6.78 -0.41
C VAL A 190 -11.79 -6.76 0.32
N GLY A 191 -10.73 -6.32 -0.37
CA GLY A 191 -9.36 -6.31 0.15
C GLY A 191 -9.03 -5.07 0.97
N GLY A 192 -7.85 -5.08 1.60
CA GLY A 192 -7.34 -3.96 2.39
C GLY A 192 -8.21 -3.66 3.60
N ARG A 193 -8.77 -4.68 4.25
CA ARG A 193 -9.74 -4.49 5.33
C ARG A 193 -9.35 -5.29 6.57
N PHE A 194 -9.44 -4.63 7.73
CA PHE A 194 -9.42 -5.29 9.03
C PHE A 194 -10.84 -5.36 9.58
N THR A 195 -11.34 -6.58 9.79
CA THR A 195 -12.72 -6.85 10.18
C THR A 195 -12.79 -8.18 10.92
N THR A 196 -13.98 -8.75 11.10
CA THR A 196 -14.16 -10.12 11.61
C THR A 196 -14.55 -11.06 10.48
N VAL A 197 -14.53 -12.37 10.72
CA VAL A 197 -15.06 -13.37 9.77
C VAL A 197 -16.50 -13.03 9.38
N GLU A 198 -17.36 -12.67 10.34
CA GLU A 198 -18.72 -12.20 10.07
C GLU A 198 -18.75 -10.95 9.19
N GLY A 199 -17.97 -9.92 9.55
CA GLY A 199 -17.93 -8.66 8.82
C GLY A 199 -17.46 -8.84 7.37
N LEU A 200 -16.57 -9.81 7.13
CA LEU A 200 -16.10 -10.15 5.80
C LEU A 200 -17.20 -10.80 4.94
N LEU A 201 -17.96 -11.74 5.51
CA LEU A 201 -19.09 -12.40 4.84
C LEU A 201 -20.24 -11.42 4.57
N VAL A 202 -20.54 -10.51 5.50
CA VAL A 202 -21.52 -9.44 5.31
C VAL A 202 -21.09 -8.51 4.18
N ALA A 203 -19.83 -8.08 4.15
CA ALA A 203 -19.32 -7.24 3.07
C ALA A 203 -19.41 -7.94 1.69
N MET A 204 -19.21 -9.26 1.64
CA MET A 204 -19.39 -10.04 0.42
C MET A 204 -20.85 -10.10 -0.02
N LYS A 205 -21.77 -10.34 0.93
CA LYS A 205 -23.20 -10.30 0.66
C LYS A 205 -23.62 -8.94 0.09
N GLU A 206 -23.13 -7.85 0.68
CA GLU A 206 -23.39 -6.49 0.20
C GLU A 206 -22.84 -6.26 -1.21
N GLN A 207 -21.63 -6.73 -1.52
CA GLN A 207 -21.04 -6.60 -2.85
C GLN A 207 -21.85 -7.38 -3.90
N VAL A 208 -22.24 -8.62 -3.60
CA VAL A 208 -23.04 -9.45 -4.51
C VAL A 208 -24.44 -8.86 -4.70
N THR A 209 -25.06 -8.33 -3.66
CA THR A 209 -26.41 -7.76 -3.73
C THR A 209 -26.42 -6.41 -4.44
N SER A 210 -25.45 -5.54 -4.16
CA SER A 210 -25.35 -4.20 -4.77
C SER A 210 -25.00 -4.26 -6.25
N GLN A 211 -24.01 -5.08 -6.63
CA GLN A 211 -23.66 -5.29 -8.04
C GLN A 211 -24.70 -6.14 -8.75
N GLY A 212 -25.22 -7.17 -8.07
CA GLY A 212 -26.28 -8.04 -8.59
C GLY A 212 -27.54 -7.27 -8.94
N ALA A 213 -27.98 -6.31 -8.12
CA ALA A 213 -29.18 -5.51 -8.39
C ALA A 213 -29.13 -4.77 -9.75
N VAL A 214 -27.94 -4.32 -10.18
CA VAL A 214 -27.75 -3.64 -11.47
C VAL A 214 -27.93 -4.60 -12.66
N PHE A 215 -27.53 -5.87 -12.51
CA PHE A 215 -27.66 -6.89 -13.56
C PHE A 215 -28.97 -7.67 -13.49
N ILE A 216 -29.60 -7.75 -12.31
CA ILE A 216 -30.80 -8.54 -12.04
C ILE A 216 -32.00 -8.02 -12.83
N ASP A 217 -32.21 -6.71 -12.96
CA ASP A 217 -33.41 -6.19 -13.64
C ASP A 217 -33.50 -6.59 -15.13
N SER A 218 -32.34 -6.80 -15.78
CA SER A 218 -32.26 -7.24 -17.18
C SER A 218 -31.91 -8.72 -17.35
N ALA A 219 -31.66 -9.45 -16.25
CA ALA A 219 -31.32 -10.86 -16.27
C ALA A 219 -32.56 -11.75 -16.40
N ASP A 220 -32.36 -12.93 -16.98
CA ASP A 220 -33.35 -14.00 -17.04
C ASP A 220 -33.71 -14.51 -15.63
N ASP A 221 -34.89 -15.11 -15.51
CA ASP A 221 -35.41 -15.60 -14.22
C ASP A 221 -34.54 -16.70 -13.59
N GLU A 222 -33.76 -17.43 -14.38
CA GLU A 222 -32.84 -18.45 -13.87
C GLU A 222 -31.68 -17.81 -13.11
N THR A 223 -31.06 -16.77 -13.67
CA THR A 223 -30.00 -16.00 -13.02
C THR A 223 -30.49 -15.34 -11.72
N LYS A 224 -31.71 -14.78 -11.72
CA LYS A 224 -32.35 -14.21 -10.52
C LYS A 224 -32.54 -15.22 -9.41
N ASN A 225 -33.01 -16.43 -9.76
CA ASN A 225 -33.21 -17.51 -8.82
C ASN A 225 -31.88 -18.02 -8.24
N ARG A 226 -30.82 -18.09 -9.06
CA ARG A 226 -29.48 -18.47 -8.60
C ARG A 226 -28.92 -17.48 -7.59
N ILE A 227 -29.00 -16.18 -7.86
CA ILE A 227 -28.51 -15.14 -6.93
C ILE A 227 -29.33 -15.16 -5.64
N SER A 228 -30.66 -15.23 -5.72
CA SER A 228 -31.53 -15.28 -4.54
C SER A 228 -31.24 -16.49 -3.67
N LYS A 229 -31.01 -17.66 -4.29
CA LYS A 229 -30.63 -18.88 -3.57
C LYS A 229 -29.28 -18.72 -2.88
N PHE A 230 -28.28 -18.17 -3.58
CA PHE A 230 -26.96 -17.92 -3.01
C PHE A 230 -27.00 -16.96 -1.81
N VAL A 231 -27.78 -15.87 -1.91
CA VAL A 231 -27.97 -14.92 -0.80
C VAL A 231 -28.64 -15.61 0.39
N ALA A 232 -29.63 -16.48 0.15
CA ALA A 232 -30.27 -17.25 1.22
C ALA A 232 -29.32 -18.26 1.88
N GLU A 233 -28.41 -18.88 1.11
CA GLU A 233 -27.38 -19.76 1.66
C GLU A 233 -26.36 -18.99 2.51
N LEU A 234 -25.94 -17.79 2.08
CA LEU A 234 -25.10 -16.90 2.88
C LEU A 234 -25.78 -16.46 4.17
N ASP A 235 -27.08 -16.16 4.12
CA ASP A 235 -27.85 -15.80 5.33
C ASP A 235 -27.94 -16.97 6.32
N ALA A 236 -28.17 -18.18 5.84
CA ALA A 236 -28.15 -19.37 6.70
C ALA A 236 -26.78 -19.59 7.37
N VAL A 237 -25.68 -19.27 6.68
CA VAL A 237 -24.33 -19.29 7.27
C VAL A 237 -24.18 -18.22 8.34
N LEU A 238 -24.55 -16.97 8.05
CA LEU A 238 -24.47 -15.86 9.01
C LEU A 238 -25.32 -16.07 10.27
N GLU A 239 -26.43 -16.80 10.16
CA GLU A 239 -27.26 -17.23 11.30
C GLU A 239 -26.63 -18.36 12.13
N GLY A 240 -25.55 -18.98 11.65
CA GLY A 240 -24.88 -20.11 12.28
C GLY A 240 -25.55 -21.46 12.03
N ASN A 241 -26.46 -21.55 11.05
CA ASN A 241 -27.18 -22.78 10.72
C ASN A 241 -26.36 -23.74 9.83
N ARG A 242 -25.21 -23.30 9.33
CA ARG A 242 -24.33 -24.07 8.45
C ARG A 242 -22.86 -23.76 8.74
N GLU A 243 -22.07 -24.82 8.91
CA GLU A 243 -20.61 -24.71 9.03
C GLU A 243 -19.99 -24.49 7.64
N ILE A 244 -18.95 -23.65 7.57
CA ILE A 244 -18.21 -23.37 6.35
C ILE A 244 -16.70 -23.33 6.59
N THR A 245 -15.94 -23.42 5.50
CA THR A 245 -14.50 -23.20 5.52
C THR A 245 -14.18 -21.92 4.76
N LEU A 246 -13.68 -20.92 5.46
CA LEU A 246 -13.18 -19.69 4.85
C LEU A 246 -11.70 -19.89 4.49
N VAL A 247 -11.38 -19.78 3.22
CA VAL A 247 -10.02 -19.90 2.70
C VAL A 247 -9.53 -18.52 2.26
N LEU A 248 -8.41 -18.08 2.81
CA LEU A 248 -7.69 -16.88 2.42
C LEU A 248 -6.38 -17.30 1.77
N ASP A 249 -6.17 -16.97 0.50
CA ASP A 249 -4.96 -17.28 -0.23
C ASP A 249 -4.26 -15.99 -0.64
N ASP A 250 -3.14 -15.68 0.02
CA ASP A 250 -2.40 -14.44 -0.19
C ASP A 250 -0.96 -14.70 -0.65
N PRO A 251 -0.67 -14.49 -1.95
CA PRO A 251 0.67 -14.57 -2.49
C PRO A 251 1.68 -13.61 -1.83
N ALA A 252 1.22 -12.49 -1.27
CA ALA A 252 2.10 -11.53 -0.60
C ALA A 252 2.37 -11.86 0.88
N GLY A 253 1.65 -12.83 1.47
CA GLY A 253 1.80 -13.21 2.88
C GLY A 253 1.33 -12.14 3.88
N ASN A 254 0.45 -11.24 3.45
CA ASN A 254 0.02 -10.03 4.16
C ASN A 254 -1.36 -10.14 4.82
N SER A 255 -2.03 -11.29 4.72
CA SER A 255 -3.30 -11.59 5.40
C SER A 255 -3.09 -12.24 6.77
N TYR A 256 -4.07 -12.05 7.65
CA TYR A 256 -4.06 -12.53 9.05
C TYR A 256 -5.43 -13.01 9.50
N VAL A 257 -5.45 -14.01 10.37
CA VAL A 257 -6.63 -14.44 11.13
C VAL A 257 -6.22 -14.68 12.58
N GLN A 258 -7.02 -14.18 13.51
CA GLN A 258 -6.80 -14.34 14.94
C GLN A 258 -6.95 -15.80 15.39
N SER A 259 -5.90 -16.29 16.04
CA SER A 259 -5.91 -17.54 16.79
C SER A 259 -6.36 -17.30 18.23
N PHE A 260 -7.34 -18.07 18.71
CA PHE A 260 -7.85 -17.95 20.09
C PHE A 260 -6.99 -18.68 21.12
N THR A 261 -6.18 -19.63 20.67
CA THR A 261 -5.38 -20.49 21.53
C THR A 261 -3.90 -20.13 21.54
N HIS A 262 -3.50 -19.05 20.87
CA HIS A 262 -2.10 -18.66 20.75
C HIS A 262 -1.41 -18.60 22.13
N PRO A 263 -0.20 -19.16 22.30
CA PRO A 263 0.70 -19.73 21.27
C PRO A 263 0.42 -21.20 20.91
N ALA A 264 -0.57 -21.85 21.52
CA ALA A 264 -0.93 -23.22 21.18
C ALA A 264 -1.64 -23.29 19.81
N PRO A 265 -1.48 -24.40 19.05
CA PRO A 265 -2.13 -24.58 17.76
C PRO A 265 -3.65 -24.48 17.87
N ASP A 266 -4.26 -23.69 16.99
CA ASP A 266 -5.71 -23.51 16.92
C ASP A 266 -6.32 -24.57 16.01
N SER A 267 -7.19 -25.43 16.55
CA SER A 267 -7.83 -26.50 15.77
C SER A 267 -8.79 -25.97 14.68
N GLY A 268 -9.23 -24.72 14.79
CA GLY A 268 -10.11 -24.05 13.84
C GLY A 268 -9.37 -23.36 12.70
N ILE A 269 -8.04 -23.26 12.75
CA ILE A 269 -7.23 -22.57 11.73
C ILE A 269 -6.11 -23.48 11.24
N THR A 270 -5.95 -23.59 9.93
CA THR A 270 -4.79 -24.21 9.29
C THR A 270 -4.06 -23.17 8.45
N ILE A 271 -2.79 -22.94 8.76
CA ILE A 271 -1.93 -22.00 8.02
C ILE A 271 -0.90 -22.82 7.26
N THR A 272 -0.82 -22.60 5.94
CA THR A 272 0.15 -23.25 5.05
C THR A 272 0.91 -22.18 4.29
N ASP A 273 2.22 -22.13 4.50
CA ASP A 273 3.12 -21.28 3.72
C ASP A 273 3.57 -22.01 2.46
N TYR A 274 3.64 -21.31 1.33
CA TYR A 274 3.98 -21.89 0.04
C TYR A 274 4.96 -21.02 -0.75
N GLU A 275 5.77 -21.68 -1.59
CA GLU A 275 6.63 -20.98 -2.56
C GLU A 275 5.77 -20.40 -3.69
N ARG A 276 5.92 -19.10 -3.94
CA ARG A 276 5.18 -18.41 -4.98
C ARG A 276 5.48 -18.98 -6.35
N THR A 277 4.46 -19.03 -7.20
CA THR A 277 4.63 -19.37 -8.61
C THR A 277 5.26 -18.20 -9.38
N TYR A 278 5.78 -18.47 -10.58
CA TYR A 278 6.28 -17.40 -11.46
C TYR A 278 5.21 -16.34 -11.74
N ALA A 279 3.95 -16.74 -11.95
CA ALA A 279 2.85 -15.83 -12.20
C ALA A 279 2.55 -14.94 -10.98
N HIS A 280 2.58 -15.50 -9.76
CA HIS A 280 2.46 -14.71 -8.53
C HIS A 280 3.58 -13.67 -8.43
N ASN A 281 4.82 -14.06 -8.71
CA ASN A 281 5.94 -13.13 -8.67
C ASN A 281 5.85 -12.05 -9.76
N GLU A 282 5.27 -12.36 -10.92
CA GLU A 282 5.04 -11.37 -11.99
C GLU A 282 4.01 -10.32 -11.55
N GLU A 283 2.87 -10.77 -10.99
CA GLU A 283 1.81 -9.90 -10.49
C GLU A 283 2.27 -9.01 -9.33
N LEU A 284 3.15 -9.54 -8.49
CA LEU A 284 3.79 -8.81 -7.40
C LEU A 284 4.99 -7.94 -7.84
N GLY A 285 5.37 -7.98 -9.12
CA GLY A 285 6.50 -7.22 -9.66
C GLY A 285 7.88 -7.70 -9.19
N LEU A 286 7.98 -8.90 -8.63
CA LEU A 286 9.21 -9.46 -8.08
C LEU A 286 10.15 -10.02 -9.15
N ASN A 287 9.63 -10.50 -10.28
CA ASN A 287 10.47 -11.08 -11.34
C ASN A 287 11.43 -10.07 -11.99
N ALA A 288 11.06 -8.79 -11.99
CA ALA A 288 11.89 -7.71 -12.53
C ALA A 288 12.88 -7.13 -11.50
N MET A 289 12.85 -7.60 -10.25
CA MET A 289 13.69 -7.08 -9.17
C MET A 289 15.10 -7.67 -9.28
N ASN A 290 16.05 -6.87 -9.76
CA ASN A 290 17.45 -7.27 -9.87
C ASN A 290 18.24 -6.79 -8.64
N VAL A 291 18.68 -7.73 -7.80
CA VAL A 291 19.47 -7.47 -6.58
C VAL A 291 20.96 -7.78 -6.74
N ASP A 292 21.38 -8.36 -7.87
CA ASP A 292 22.70 -9.01 -8.03
C ASP A 292 23.89 -8.04 -8.14
N ASN A 293 23.66 -6.73 -8.23
CA ASN A 293 24.71 -5.73 -8.46
C ASN A 293 24.91 -4.72 -7.33
N TYR A 294 24.28 -4.88 -6.17
CA TYR A 294 24.40 -3.92 -5.05
C TYR A 294 25.52 -4.25 -4.04
N GLU A 295 26.00 -5.49 -3.96
CA GLU A 295 26.97 -5.91 -2.93
C GLU A 295 28.46 -5.85 -3.34
N LYS A 296 28.77 -5.41 -4.57
CA LYS A 296 30.16 -5.32 -5.04
C LYS A 296 30.55 -3.87 -5.29
N ASN A 297 30.81 -3.11 -4.23
CA ASN A 297 31.74 -1.98 -4.21
C ASN A 297 31.84 -1.41 -2.78
N ASP A 298 32.52 -2.13 -1.89
CA ASP A 298 33.21 -1.54 -0.74
C ASP A 298 34.28 -2.53 -0.25
N ASN A 299 35.45 -2.48 -0.89
CA ASN A 299 36.76 -2.91 -0.37
C ASN A 299 37.89 -2.27 -1.20
#